data_AF-A0A939KPY4-F1
#
_entry.id   AF-A0A939KPY4-F1
#
_cell.length_a   1.000
_cell.length_b   1.000
_cell.length_c   1.000
_cell.angle_alpha   90.00
_cell.angle_beta   90.00
_cell.angle_gamma   90.00
#
_symmetry.space_group_name_H-M   'P 1'
#
loop_
_entity.id
_entity.type
_entity.pdbx_description
1 polymer ?
#
loop_
_entity_poly.entity_id
_entity_poly.type
_entity_poly.pdbx_seq_one_letter_code
_entity_poly.pdbx_strand_id
1 'polypeptide(L)'
;MQTLSTTIQVHQLKPFGAKLTNVDLDSPEQRDRIQQLLYENGVLIFPADASVGAKPIHADASLLKLVGLFGKIENYHPVIKSKDAAGMVQSMETGGTGIPADSFLFHSDISWRVNPSRAGLLCANILPPSGGDTCFQNANQMYHRLSPELKERLHGINAIHSLKGGYSRVNRDVKSDVVSIHPAVIKHPETGVPLLYLNENFTVGLVGMSEEESNGLLKRVFEEVSSPDQILSHSWTLGEVVIWDNLELQHLARADYQGLRRMYRLLAQDPYLRTERYVGETGQVEEAKRNIEYYLKRDDNRAGYEEWAVRYEHDVNQAGYNIPRTATDILAQHLGAQSNGSAPRILDVGAGTGLNALHLMRNHDLTNLEAMDISTGMLFEARRRELYRAYHVEDANKPFPMSSCQYDAVLCVGGLAASQIRAQPAISESIRVTKEGGLVVLSMREADSEYINEIRRLVAAGVAEVVQEHSFVGIESNEKICHCIFVLRACGKEDLVVCQGNDDG
;
A
#
# COMPACT_ATOMS: atom_id res chain seq x y z
N MET A 1 47.48 -40.08 -8.93
CA MET A 1 46.10 -39.61 -8.70
C MET A 1 46.14 -38.67 -7.50
N GLN A 2 46.07 -37.37 -7.73
CA GLN A 2 45.90 -36.40 -6.64
C GLN A 2 44.52 -36.65 -6.03
N THR A 3 44.47 -36.93 -4.74
CA THR A 3 43.24 -36.87 -3.94
C THR A 3 42.69 -35.46 -4.06
N LEU A 4 41.66 -35.29 -4.90
CA LEU A 4 40.89 -34.06 -4.99
C LEU A 4 40.37 -33.76 -3.58
N SER A 5 40.59 -32.53 -3.11
CA SER A 5 40.04 -32.07 -1.83
C SER A 5 38.54 -32.34 -1.82
N THR A 6 38.03 -33.03 -0.82
CA THR A 6 36.59 -33.29 -0.64
C THR A 6 35.87 -32.13 0.07
N THR A 7 36.57 -31.02 0.34
CA THR A 7 36.07 -29.91 1.15
C THR A 7 35.66 -28.73 0.26
N ILE A 8 34.49 -28.14 0.55
CA ILE A 8 34.01 -26.90 -0.09
C ILE A 8 35.05 -25.79 0.11
N GLN A 9 35.41 -25.11 -0.97
CA GLN A 9 36.25 -23.92 -0.90
C GLN A 9 35.37 -22.68 -0.76
N VAL A 10 35.65 -21.86 0.26
CA VAL A 10 34.85 -20.68 0.61
C VAL A 10 35.70 -19.43 0.39
N HIS A 11 35.27 -18.56 -0.51
CA HIS A 11 35.89 -17.27 -0.78
C HIS A 11 34.96 -16.14 -0.28
N GLN A 12 35.34 -15.50 0.82
CA GLN A 12 34.56 -14.43 1.43
C GLN A 12 34.48 -13.20 0.52
N LEU A 13 33.27 -12.67 0.38
CA LEU A 13 32.98 -11.42 -0.33
C LEU A 13 32.94 -10.27 0.67
N LYS A 14 32.93 -9.04 0.15
CA LYS A 14 32.72 -7.82 0.93
C LYS A 14 31.51 -7.07 0.37
N PRO A 15 30.68 -6.45 1.22
CA PRO A 15 30.80 -6.40 2.69
C PRO A 15 30.35 -7.67 3.41
N PHE A 16 29.61 -8.56 2.73
CA PHE A 16 29.19 -9.88 3.20
C PHE A 16 29.01 -10.82 2.00
N GLY A 17 28.71 -12.10 2.26
CA GLY A 17 28.50 -13.13 1.23
C GLY A 17 29.73 -13.99 0.99
N ALA A 18 29.55 -15.13 0.31
CA ALA A 18 30.67 -16.00 -0.04
C ALA A 18 30.51 -16.61 -1.44
N LYS A 19 31.62 -16.79 -2.15
CA LYS A 19 31.70 -17.58 -3.37
C LYS A 19 32.17 -18.99 -3.03
N LEU A 20 31.42 -20.00 -3.47
CA LEU A 20 31.68 -21.41 -3.19
C LEU A 20 32.14 -22.15 -4.45
N THR A 21 33.20 -22.92 -4.31
CA THR A 21 33.69 -23.85 -5.35
C THR A 21 33.93 -25.23 -4.76
N ASN A 22 34.12 -26.24 -5.63
CA ASN A 22 34.28 -27.64 -5.22
C ASN A 22 33.06 -28.19 -4.45
N VAL A 23 31.86 -27.89 -4.98
CA VAL A 23 30.58 -28.23 -4.39
C VAL A 23 30.03 -29.52 -5.01
N ASP A 24 29.69 -30.48 -4.17
CA ASP A 24 29.00 -31.72 -4.50
C ASP A 24 27.66 -31.80 -3.74
N LEU A 25 26.57 -31.58 -4.46
CA LEU A 25 25.21 -31.67 -3.91
C LEU A 25 24.76 -33.11 -3.63
N ASP A 26 25.50 -34.13 -4.09
CA ASP A 26 25.21 -35.53 -3.77
C ASP A 26 25.78 -35.93 -2.39
N SER A 27 26.77 -35.21 -1.86
CA SER A 27 27.26 -35.38 -0.48
C SER A 27 26.30 -34.77 0.55
N PRO A 28 25.79 -35.56 1.52
CA PRO A 28 25.02 -35.03 2.65
C PRO A 28 25.79 -33.99 3.48
N GLU A 29 27.07 -34.26 3.78
CA GLU A 29 27.89 -33.40 4.63
C GLU A 29 28.12 -32.02 3.99
N GLN A 30 28.33 -31.99 2.66
CA GLN A 30 28.45 -30.74 1.94
C GLN A 30 27.12 -29.98 1.87
N ARG A 31 25.98 -30.66 1.73
CA ARG A 31 24.65 -30.02 1.76
C ARG A 31 24.39 -29.33 3.11
N ASP A 32 24.69 -30.00 4.22
CA ASP A 32 24.55 -29.42 5.55
C ASP A 32 25.48 -28.21 5.72
N ARG A 33 26.72 -28.32 5.22
CA ARG A 33 27.67 -27.20 5.26
C ARG A 33 27.22 -26.01 4.39
N ILE A 34 26.60 -26.24 3.24
CA ILE A 34 26.03 -25.19 2.38
C ILE A 34 24.91 -24.45 3.09
N GLN A 35 24.00 -25.15 3.79
CA GLN A 35 22.95 -24.52 4.58
C GLN A 35 23.53 -23.60 5.65
N GLN A 36 24.50 -24.11 6.42
CA GLN A 36 25.17 -23.31 7.45
C GLN A 36 25.89 -22.09 6.86
N LEU A 37 26.61 -22.27 5.74
CA LEU A 37 27.28 -21.18 5.05
C LEU A 37 26.28 -20.13 4.55
N LEU A 38 25.07 -20.51 4.14
CA LEU A 38 24.07 -19.53 3.73
C LEU A 38 23.67 -18.65 4.92
N TYR A 39 23.41 -19.24 6.09
CA TYR A 39 23.03 -18.51 7.30
C TYR A 39 24.18 -17.69 7.91
N GLU A 40 25.44 -18.08 7.66
CA GLU A 40 26.62 -17.33 8.11
C GLU A 40 26.91 -16.12 7.22
N ASN A 41 26.54 -16.18 5.93
CA ASN A 41 26.99 -15.21 4.93
C ASN A 41 25.85 -14.44 4.24
N GLY A 42 24.60 -14.82 4.46
CA GLY A 42 23.40 -14.27 3.82
C GLY A 42 23.23 -14.65 2.33
N VAL A 43 24.31 -14.67 1.55
CA VAL A 43 24.30 -14.98 0.11
C VAL A 43 25.50 -15.83 -0.30
N LEU A 44 25.25 -16.83 -1.13
CA LEU A 44 26.24 -17.73 -1.70
C LEU A 44 26.23 -17.66 -3.23
N ILE A 45 27.42 -17.61 -3.81
CA ILE A 45 27.64 -17.52 -5.25
C ILE A 45 28.36 -18.77 -5.74
N PHE A 46 27.79 -19.45 -6.71
CA PHE A 46 28.35 -20.63 -7.37
C PHE A 46 28.69 -20.25 -8.81
N PRO A 47 29.99 -20.10 -9.14
CA PRO A 47 30.38 -19.67 -10.48
C PRO A 47 30.07 -20.74 -11.53
N ALA A 48 29.88 -20.29 -12.77
CA ALA A 48 29.50 -21.15 -13.89
C ALA A 48 30.49 -22.30 -14.15
N ASP A 49 31.77 -22.07 -13.83
CA ASP A 49 32.91 -22.96 -14.03
C ASP A 49 33.27 -23.81 -12.79
N ALA A 50 32.43 -23.80 -11.73
CA ALA A 50 32.70 -24.50 -10.47
C ALA A 50 32.88 -26.03 -10.57
N SER A 51 32.89 -26.61 -11.77
CA SER A 51 33.06 -28.03 -12.04
C SER A 51 34.54 -28.43 -12.13
N VAL A 52 35.09 -28.91 -11.02
CA VAL A 52 36.16 -29.91 -11.04
C VAL A 52 35.71 -31.09 -10.17
N GLY A 53 35.28 -32.19 -10.80
CA GLY A 53 34.85 -33.42 -10.12
C GLY A 53 33.35 -33.57 -9.82
N ALA A 54 32.57 -32.49 -9.80
CA ALA A 54 31.11 -32.50 -9.56
C ALA A 54 30.28 -32.04 -10.79
N LYS A 55 28.98 -32.37 -10.81
CA LYS A 55 28.04 -31.95 -11.87
C LYS A 55 27.85 -30.42 -11.86
N PRO A 56 27.61 -29.77 -13.01
CA PRO A 56 27.32 -28.33 -13.05
C PRO A 56 26.10 -27.95 -12.19
N ILE A 57 26.22 -26.86 -11.42
CA ILE A 57 25.15 -26.37 -10.54
C ILE A 57 24.03 -25.67 -11.33
N HIS A 58 24.33 -25.11 -12.51
CA HIS A 58 23.37 -24.39 -13.35
C HIS A 58 22.39 -25.26 -14.15
N ALA A 59 22.44 -26.59 -14.00
CA ALA A 59 21.47 -27.50 -14.59
C ALA A 59 20.20 -27.62 -13.72
N ASP A 60 19.02 -27.74 -14.31
CA ASP A 60 17.72 -27.74 -13.61
C ASP A 60 17.68 -28.69 -12.40
N ALA A 61 18.16 -29.93 -12.57
CA ALA A 61 18.17 -30.91 -11.47
C ALA A 61 19.05 -30.48 -10.29
N SER A 62 20.17 -29.80 -10.56
CA SER A 62 21.06 -29.25 -9.54
C SER A 62 20.44 -28.02 -8.87
N LEU A 63 19.81 -27.12 -9.64
CA LEU A 63 19.09 -25.95 -9.11
C LEU A 63 17.97 -26.36 -8.16
N LEU A 64 17.13 -27.31 -8.58
CA LEU A 64 16.03 -27.87 -7.77
C LEU A 64 16.57 -28.54 -6.49
N LYS A 65 17.69 -29.27 -6.58
CA LYS A 65 18.32 -29.89 -5.41
C LYS A 65 18.88 -28.85 -4.44
N LEU A 66 19.55 -27.81 -4.95
CA LEU A 66 20.16 -26.75 -4.14
C LEU A 66 19.10 -25.93 -3.41
N VAL A 67 18.07 -25.44 -4.11
CA VAL A 67 17.00 -24.67 -3.46
C VAL A 67 16.18 -25.56 -2.51
N GLY A 68 16.01 -26.84 -2.86
CA GLY A 68 15.30 -27.84 -2.05
C GLY A 68 15.96 -28.14 -0.70
N LEU A 69 17.23 -27.77 -0.50
CA LEU A 69 17.88 -27.83 0.82
C LEU A 69 17.17 -26.93 1.83
N PHE A 70 16.56 -25.84 1.38
CA PHE A 70 15.98 -24.82 2.26
C PHE A 70 14.46 -24.96 2.41
N GLY A 71 13.89 -26.01 1.81
CA GLY A 71 12.49 -26.37 1.99
C GLY A 71 11.75 -26.72 0.72
N LYS A 72 10.42 -26.63 0.77
CA LYS A 72 9.55 -27.02 -0.35
C LYS A 72 9.60 -25.95 -1.44
N ILE A 73 9.85 -26.38 -2.67
CA ILE A 73 9.95 -25.47 -3.82
C ILE A 73 8.61 -24.76 -4.09
N GLU A 74 8.69 -23.45 -4.28
CA GLU A 74 7.55 -22.61 -4.66
C GLU A 74 7.34 -22.60 -6.17
N ASN A 75 6.27 -23.27 -6.61
CA ASN A 75 5.93 -23.34 -8.01
C ASN A 75 4.88 -22.29 -8.44
N TYR A 76 4.52 -21.33 -7.58
CA TYR A 76 3.46 -20.36 -7.86
C TYR A 76 3.81 -18.93 -7.42
N HIS A 77 3.82 -18.02 -8.39
CA HIS A 77 3.87 -16.58 -8.18
C HIS A 77 2.66 -15.92 -8.86
N PRO A 78 1.87 -15.06 -8.19
CA PRO A 78 0.66 -14.48 -8.76
C PRO A 78 0.92 -13.57 -9.97
N VAL A 79 2.13 -13.00 -10.04
CA VAL A 79 2.52 -12.00 -11.06
C VAL A 79 3.47 -12.58 -12.13
N ILE A 80 4.28 -13.59 -11.78
CA ILE A 80 5.29 -14.17 -12.70
C ILE A 80 4.70 -15.47 -13.24
N LYS A 81 4.30 -15.43 -14.52
CA LYS A 81 3.57 -16.52 -15.17
C LYS A 81 4.46 -17.39 -16.06
N SER A 82 5.61 -16.86 -16.49
CA SER A 82 6.58 -17.56 -17.34
C SER A 82 7.35 -18.59 -16.54
N LYS A 83 7.31 -19.83 -17.03
CA LYS A 83 8.07 -20.95 -16.50
C LYS A 83 8.89 -21.58 -17.62
N ASP A 84 9.94 -22.30 -17.26
CA ASP A 84 10.62 -23.23 -18.15
C ASP A 84 9.65 -24.30 -18.70
N ALA A 85 10.11 -25.07 -19.68
CA ALA A 85 9.29 -26.12 -20.31
C ALA A 85 8.77 -27.18 -19.33
N ALA A 86 9.42 -27.33 -18.16
CA ALA A 86 9.04 -28.24 -17.09
C ALA A 86 8.07 -27.63 -16.04
N GLY A 87 7.84 -26.31 -16.08
CA GLY A 87 6.91 -25.64 -15.17
C GLY A 87 7.43 -25.39 -13.76
N MET A 88 8.73 -25.58 -13.51
CA MET A 88 9.36 -25.61 -12.18
C MET A 88 10.29 -24.42 -11.92
N VAL A 89 10.85 -23.84 -12.97
CA VAL A 89 11.78 -22.70 -12.88
C VAL A 89 11.10 -21.46 -13.44
N GLN A 90 11.03 -20.38 -12.67
CA GLN A 90 10.44 -19.13 -13.15
C GLN A 90 11.42 -18.43 -14.10
N SER A 91 10.99 -18.09 -15.31
CA SER A 91 11.80 -17.30 -16.25
C SER A 91 11.47 -15.83 -16.09
N MET A 92 12.45 -15.03 -15.67
CA MET A 92 12.32 -13.58 -15.57
C MET A 92 13.04 -12.93 -16.75
N GLU A 93 12.27 -12.39 -17.68
CA GLU A 93 12.80 -11.74 -18.88
C GLU A 93 12.56 -10.24 -18.84
N THR A 94 13.61 -9.50 -19.13
CA THR A 94 13.61 -8.04 -19.15
C THR A 94 14.42 -7.57 -20.37
N GLY A 95 13.82 -6.76 -21.24
CA GLY A 95 14.48 -6.25 -22.46
C GLY A 95 13.53 -5.64 -23.50
N GLY A 96 13.89 -4.47 -24.04
CA GLY A 96 13.11 -3.56 -24.89
C GLY A 96 13.54 -2.09 -24.66
N THR A 97 12.90 -1.07 -25.27
CA THR A 97 13.16 0.38 -25.00
C THR A 97 12.74 0.85 -23.59
N GLY A 98 12.54 -0.06 -22.64
CA GLY A 98 11.92 0.20 -21.35
C GLY A 98 12.60 -0.58 -20.24
N ILE A 99 13.03 0.18 -19.25
CA ILE A 99 13.53 -0.19 -17.93
C ILE A 99 12.64 -1.30 -17.33
N PRO A 100 13.21 -2.38 -16.75
CA PRO A 100 12.44 -3.41 -16.06
C PRO A 100 11.46 -2.80 -15.05
N ALA A 101 10.17 -3.15 -15.15
CA ALA A 101 9.14 -2.70 -14.21
C ALA A 101 9.30 -3.26 -12.79
N ASP A 102 10.24 -4.18 -12.58
CA ASP A 102 10.22 -5.09 -11.43
C ASP A 102 11.34 -4.85 -10.41
N SER A 103 12.16 -3.80 -10.53
CA SER A 103 13.31 -3.64 -9.62
C SER A 103 13.81 -2.20 -9.45
N PHE A 104 13.18 -1.43 -8.59
CA PHE A 104 13.71 -0.13 -8.15
C PHE A 104 14.04 -0.05 -6.66
N LEU A 105 13.40 -0.88 -5.83
CA LEU A 105 13.49 -0.79 -4.38
C LEU A 105 13.98 -2.10 -3.77
N PHE A 106 14.77 -2.00 -2.70
CA PHE A 106 15.23 -3.15 -1.93
C PHE A 106 14.03 -3.89 -1.32
N HIS A 107 14.01 -5.22 -1.48
CA HIS A 107 12.94 -6.06 -0.96
C HIS A 107 13.37 -7.47 -0.59
N SER A 108 12.64 -8.06 0.36
CA SER A 108 12.60 -9.50 0.57
C SER A 108 11.47 -10.09 -0.27
N ASP A 109 11.77 -11.14 -1.02
CA ASP A 109 10.81 -11.77 -1.93
C ASP A 109 9.60 -12.30 -1.14
N ILE A 110 8.39 -12.03 -1.63
CA ILE A 110 7.14 -12.60 -1.10
C ILE A 110 6.89 -12.27 0.39
N SER A 111 7.45 -11.16 0.90
CA SER A 111 7.21 -10.74 2.30
C SER A 111 5.74 -10.42 2.62
N TRP A 112 4.89 -10.24 1.62
CA TRP A 112 3.43 -10.05 1.72
C TRP A 112 2.63 -11.34 1.95
N ARG A 113 3.28 -12.52 2.01
CA ARG A 113 2.64 -13.74 2.49
C ARG A 113 2.89 -13.93 3.98
N VAL A 114 1.91 -14.59 4.61
CA VAL A 114 2.01 -15.05 6.00
C VAL A 114 3.24 -15.94 6.22
N ASN A 115 3.55 -16.80 5.24
CA ASN A 115 4.76 -17.61 5.22
C ASN A 115 5.65 -17.13 4.05
N PRO A 116 6.60 -16.21 4.30
CA PRO A 116 7.54 -15.78 3.27
C PRO A 116 8.48 -16.93 2.87
N SER A 117 9.09 -16.82 1.68
CA SER A 117 10.08 -17.80 1.23
C SER A 117 11.33 -17.73 2.12
N ARG A 118 11.93 -18.88 2.44
CA ARG A 118 13.15 -19.02 3.25
C ARG A 118 14.40 -18.63 2.48
N ALA A 119 14.46 -19.05 1.23
CA ALA A 119 15.59 -18.81 0.36
C ALA A 119 15.12 -18.52 -1.06
N GLY A 120 15.86 -17.66 -1.74
CA GLY A 120 15.71 -17.44 -3.17
C GLY A 120 16.96 -17.83 -3.91
N LEU A 121 16.79 -18.29 -5.14
CA LEU A 121 17.86 -18.68 -6.04
C LEU A 121 17.65 -18.02 -7.40
N LEU A 122 18.74 -17.53 -7.98
CA LEU A 122 18.81 -17.00 -9.34
C LEU A 122 19.94 -17.69 -10.11
N CYS A 123 19.67 -18.04 -11.37
CA CYS A 123 20.66 -18.53 -12.32
C CYS A 123 20.63 -17.67 -13.59
N ALA A 124 21.80 -17.19 -14.01
CA ALA A 124 21.92 -16.35 -15.21
C ALA A 124 21.76 -17.19 -16.49
N ASN A 125 20.79 -16.85 -17.34
CA ASN A 125 20.53 -17.55 -18.61
C ASN A 125 20.81 -16.70 -19.86
N ILE A 126 20.44 -15.42 -19.83
CA ILE A 126 20.82 -14.42 -20.85
C ILE A 126 21.20 -13.16 -20.09
N LEU A 127 22.32 -12.55 -20.46
CA LEU A 127 22.79 -11.31 -19.85
C LEU A 127 22.99 -10.23 -20.92
N PRO A 128 22.75 -8.96 -20.57
CA PRO A 128 23.14 -7.83 -21.43
C PRO A 128 24.67 -7.74 -21.51
N PRO A 129 25.23 -6.99 -22.49
CA PRO A 129 26.68 -6.81 -22.61
C PRO A 129 27.33 -6.14 -21.38
N SER A 130 26.58 -5.31 -20.66
CA SER A 130 26.99 -4.63 -19.43
C SER A 130 25.77 -4.22 -18.59
N GLY A 131 25.99 -3.99 -17.29
CA GLY A 131 24.94 -3.64 -16.33
C GLY A 131 24.07 -4.82 -15.91
N GLY A 132 23.00 -4.56 -15.17
CA GLY A 132 22.08 -5.60 -14.70
C GLY A 132 22.54 -6.37 -13.48
N ASP A 133 23.40 -5.74 -12.68
CA ASP A 133 23.86 -6.23 -11.38
C ASP A 133 22.68 -6.51 -10.44
N THR A 134 22.89 -7.45 -9.52
CA THR A 134 21.98 -7.63 -8.38
C THR A 134 22.65 -7.10 -7.13
N CYS A 135 21.99 -6.17 -6.45
CA CYS A 135 22.46 -5.59 -5.20
C CYS A 135 21.74 -6.24 -4.02
N PHE A 136 22.47 -6.50 -2.94
CA PHE A 136 21.95 -7.04 -1.69
C PHE A 136 22.26 -6.13 -0.52
N GLN A 137 21.33 -6.07 0.43
CA GLN A 137 21.46 -5.45 1.74
C GLN A 137 21.14 -6.48 2.82
N ASN A 138 21.81 -6.38 3.97
CA ASN A 138 21.66 -7.33 5.06
C ASN A 138 20.81 -6.73 6.20
N ALA A 139 19.67 -7.34 6.48
CA ALA A 139 18.70 -6.90 7.49
C ALA A 139 19.24 -6.96 8.92
N ASN A 140 20.21 -7.85 9.22
CA ASN A 140 20.92 -7.84 10.49
C ASN A 140 21.81 -6.59 10.60
N GLN A 141 22.59 -6.29 9.56
CA GLN A 141 23.43 -5.08 9.53
C GLN A 141 22.59 -3.79 9.62
N MET A 142 21.45 -3.75 8.92
CA MET A 142 20.47 -2.66 9.00
C MET A 142 19.95 -2.49 10.43
N TYR A 143 19.54 -3.58 11.09
CA TYR A 143 19.09 -3.52 12.49
C TYR A 143 20.17 -2.96 13.42
N HIS A 144 21.42 -3.41 13.28
CA HIS A 144 22.51 -2.94 14.15
C HIS A 144 22.83 -1.45 13.99
N ARG A 145 22.58 -0.88 12.81
CA ARG A 145 22.76 0.55 12.51
C ARG A 145 21.71 1.46 13.14
N LEU A 146 20.52 0.93 13.42
CA LEU A 146 19.49 1.71 14.10
C LEU A 146 19.99 2.25 15.44
N SER A 147 19.72 3.53 15.66
CA SER A 147 19.87 4.21 16.93
C SER A 147 19.05 3.49 18.01
N PRO A 148 19.47 3.60 19.28
CA PRO A 148 18.70 3.04 20.40
C PRO A 148 17.25 3.51 20.40
N GLU A 149 17.00 4.77 20.03
CA GLU A 149 15.65 5.34 19.90
C GLU A 149 14.80 4.59 18.86
N LEU A 150 15.31 4.38 17.64
CA LEU A 150 14.55 3.67 16.61
C LEU A 150 14.38 2.19 16.95
N LYS A 151 15.36 1.54 17.59
CA LYS A 151 15.22 0.17 18.08
C LYS A 151 14.09 0.06 19.11
N GLU A 152 14.00 1.00 20.04
CA GLU A 152 12.93 1.05 21.03
C GLU A 152 11.57 1.30 20.38
N ARG A 153 11.50 2.27 19.45
CA ARG A 153 10.25 2.56 18.73
C ARG A 153 9.74 1.41 17.88
N LEU A 154 10.62 0.56 17.37
CA LEU A 154 10.24 -0.63 16.59
C LEU A 154 10.03 -1.88 17.46
N HIS A 155 10.35 -1.82 18.75
CA HIS A 155 10.19 -2.96 19.66
C HIS A 155 8.71 -3.31 19.80
N GLY A 156 8.34 -4.54 19.45
CA GLY A 156 6.95 -5.03 19.50
C GLY A 156 6.02 -4.43 18.44
N ILE A 157 6.52 -3.57 17.54
CA ILE A 157 5.74 -3.03 16.44
C ILE A 157 5.65 -4.06 15.32
N ASN A 158 4.46 -4.20 14.76
CA ASN A 158 4.21 -5.02 13.58
C ASN A 158 4.11 -4.13 12.33
N ALA A 159 4.61 -4.65 11.22
CA ALA A 159 4.61 -4.03 9.91
C ALA A 159 3.68 -4.76 8.95
N ILE A 160 3.16 -4.01 7.99
CA ILE A 160 2.13 -4.45 7.06
C ILE A 160 2.77 -4.55 5.69
N HIS A 161 2.74 -5.76 5.13
CA HIS A 161 3.34 -6.07 3.85
C HIS A 161 2.24 -6.33 2.83
N SER A 162 2.24 -5.59 1.71
CA SER A 162 1.19 -5.65 0.69
C SER A 162 1.80 -5.92 -0.68
N LEU A 163 1.25 -6.91 -1.40
CA LEU A 163 1.61 -7.22 -2.78
C LEU A 163 1.28 -6.02 -3.68
N LYS A 164 0.03 -5.57 -3.65
CA LYS A 164 -0.48 -4.49 -4.49
C LYS A 164 0.20 -3.17 -4.18
N GLY A 165 0.36 -2.85 -2.90
CA GLY A 165 1.03 -1.65 -2.44
C GLY A 165 2.50 -1.58 -2.82
N GLY A 166 3.20 -2.72 -2.92
CA GLY A 166 4.56 -2.72 -3.47
C GLY A 166 4.59 -2.55 -4.99
N TYR A 167 3.74 -3.30 -5.71
CA TYR A 167 3.70 -3.22 -7.17
C TYR A 167 3.16 -1.87 -7.70
N SER A 168 2.31 -1.17 -6.95
CA SER A 168 1.83 0.18 -7.32
C SER A 168 2.96 1.23 -7.28
N ARG A 169 3.94 1.09 -6.38
CA ARG A 169 5.12 1.98 -6.31
C ARG A 169 6.00 1.91 -7.57
N VAL A 170 5.89 0.81 -8.32
CA VAL A 170 6.60 0.59 -9.59
C VAL A 170 5.67 0.65 -10.80
N ASN A 171 4.50 1.28 -10.65
CA ASN A 171 3.49 1.47 -11.70
C ASN A 171 3.00 0.15 -12.33
N ARG A 172 2.93 -0.93 -11.54
CA ARG A 172 2.39 -2.21 -11.99
C ARG A 172 1.06 -2.49 -11.33
N ASP A 173 0.04 -2.64 -12.17
CA ASP A 173 -1.31 -2.94 -11.72
C ASP A 173 -1.43 -4.42 -11.31
N VAL A 174 -1.90 -4.65 -10.08
CA VAL A 174 -2.17 -5.96 -9.51
C VAL A 174 -3.62 -5.98 -9.06
N LYS A 175 -4.42 -6.86 -9.71
CA LYS A 175 -5.87 -6.93 -9.54
C LYS A 175 -6.32 -7.19 -8.11
N SER A 176 -5.64 -8.07 -7.39
CA SER A 176 -6.00 -8.50 -6.04
C SER A 176 -4.81 -8.33 -5.11
N ASP A 177 -5.02 -7.68 -3.98
CA ASP A 177 -3.97 -7.56 -2.97
C ASP A 177 -3.85 -8.84 -2.14
N VAL A 178 -2.63 -9.12 -1.70
CA VAL A 178 -2.32 -10.12 -0.68
C VAL A 178 -1.53 -9.39 0.38
N VAL A 179 -2.04 -9.41 1.61
CA VAL A 179 -1.47 -8.67 2.74
C VAL A 179 -1.13 -9.61 3.87
N SER A 180 0.00 -9.36 4.52
CA SER A 180 0.39 -10.02 5.76
C SER A 180 0.96 -9.03 6.76
N ILE A 181 0.99 -9.45 8.03
CA ILE A 181 1.55 -8.69 9.13
C ILE A 181 2.71 -9.48 9.71
N HIS A 182 3.86 -8.81 9.84
CA HIS A 182 5.09 -9.37 10.41
C HIS A 182 5.67 -8.40 11.44
N PRO A 183 6.37 -8.87 12.49
CA PRO A 183 7.11 -7.96 13.36
C PRO A 183 8.11 -7.12 12.57
N ALA A 184 8.21 -5.83 12.87
CA ALA A 184 9.20 -4.95 12.26
C ALA A 184 10.63 -5.41 12.54
N VAL A 185 10.83 -6.10 13.67
CA VAL A 185 12.08 -6.76 14.04
C VAL A 185 11.78 -8.22 14.33
N ILE A 186 12.40 -9.11 13.57
CA ILE A 186 12.31 -10.56 13.78
C ILE A 186 13.63 -11.11 14.32
N LYS A 187 13.58 -12.30 14.92
CA LYS A 187 14.78 -13.12 15.16
C LYS A 187 14.89 -14.15 14.06
N HIS A 188 16.07 -14.27 13.48
CA HIS A 188 16.35 -15.31 12.49
C HIS A 188 16.19 -16.70 13.16
N PRO A 189 15.44 -17.64 12.57
CA PRO A 189 15.03 -18.86 13.27
C PRO A 189 16.18 -19.83 13.56
N GLU A 190 17.23 -19.83 12.74
CA GLU A 190 18.39 -20.73 12.91
C GLU A 190 19.53 -20.09 13.72
N THR A 191 19.92 -18.85 13.40
CA THR A 191 21.04 -18.14 14.03
C THR A 191 20.65 -17.32 15.26
N GLY A 192 19.37 -16.98 15.44
CA GLY A 192 18.86 -16.14 16.54
C GLY A 192 19.18 -14.65 16.42
N VAL A 193 19.89 -14.22 15.37
CA VAL A 193 20.27 -12.81 15.21
C VAL A 193 19.04 -11.93 14.92
N PRO A 194 19.02 -10.67 15.38
CA PRO A 194 17.93 -9.75 15.08
C PRO A 194 18.01 -9.27 13.63
N LEU A 195 16.86 -9.20 12.96
CA LEU A 195 16.72 -8.72 11.58
C LEU A 195 15.69 -7.60 11.54
N LEU A 196 16.02 -6.50 10.84
CA LEU A 196 15.04 -5.47 10.50
C LEU A 196 14.18 -5.98 9.33
N TYR A 197 12.98 -6.47 9.62
CA TYR A 197 12.11 -7.09 8.62
C TYR A 197 11.16 -6.08 7.97
N LEU A 198 11.72 -4.93 7.59
CA LEU A 198 11.05 -3.87 6.86
C LEU A 198 11.77 -3.69 5.53
N ASN A 199 11.02 -3.59 4.44
CA ASN A 199 11.59 -3.30 3.12
C ASN A 199 10.82 -2.23 2.37
N GLU A 200 11.54 -1.42 1.60
CA GLU A 200 11.02 -0.22 0.92
C GLU A 200 9.91 -0.51 -0.08
N ASN A 201 9.92 -1.71 -0.66
CA ASN A 201 8.96 -2.07 -1.68
C ASN A 201 7.61 -2.49 -1.06
N PHE A 202 7.59 -3.57 -0.29
CA PHE A 202 6.34 -4.20 0.14
C PHE A 202 5.81 -3.70 1.49
N THR A 203 6.62 -2.98 2.28
CA THR A 203 6.16 -2.43 3.57
C THR A 203 5.32 -1.18 3.34
N VAL A 204 4.04 -1.23 3.70
CA VAL A 204 3.06 -0.16 3.45
C VAL A 204 2.56 0.51 4.72
N GLY A 205 2.97 0.00 5.88
CA GLY A 205 2.82 0.74 7.12
C GLY A 205 3.10 -0.08 8.37
N LEU A 206 2.85 0.55 9.51
CA LEU A 206 3.06 0.02 10.85
C LEU A 206 1.74 -0.05 11.59
N VAL A 207 1.48 -1.20 12.22
CA VAL A 207 0.28 -1.48 12.99
C VAL A 207 0.17 -0.52 14.17
N GLY A 208 -1.05 -0.02 14.42
CA GLY A 208 -1.34 0.86 15.56
C GLY A 208 -0.92 2.31 15.39
N MET A 209 -0.46 2.69 14.20
CA MET A 209 -0.08 4.07 13.85
C MET A 209 -1.00 4.64 12.78
N SER A 210 -1.21 5.96 12.78
CA SER A 210 -1.79 6.63 11.63
C SER A 210 -0.87 6.54 10.40
N GLU A 211 -1.40 6.77 9.21
CA GLU A 211 -0.60 6.73 7.98
C GLU A 211 0.57 7.71 8.03
N GLU A 212 0.35 8.94 8.51
CA GLU A 212 1.38 9.96 8.61
C GLU A 212 2.50 9.57 9.57
N GLU A 213 2.15 9.08 10.76
CA GLU A 213 3.11 8.60 11.76
C GLU A 213 3.90 7.39 11.24
N SER A 214 3.20 6.43 10.64
CA SER A 214 3.79 5.23 10.05
C SER A 214 4.76 5.60 8.93
N ASN A 215 4.34 6.43 7.98
CA ASN A 215 5.18 6.87 6.86
C ASN A 215 6.39 7.68 7.35
N GLY A 216 6.20 8.57 8.32
CA GLY A 216 7.27 9.34 8.93
C GLY A 216 8.31 8.45 9.63
N LEU A 217 7.87 7.44 10.38
CA LEU A 217 8.77 6.50 11.05
C LEU A 217 9.49 5.59 10.03
N LEU A 218 8.78 5.01 9.07
CA LEU A 218 9.37 4.17 8.02
C LEU A 218 10.44 4.95 7.23
N LYS A 219 10.13 6.19 6.85
CA LYS A 219 11.08 7.08 6.16
C LYS A 219 12.35 7.28 6.98
N ARG A 220 12.21 7.65 8.26
CA ARG A 220 13.36 7.86 9.16
C ARG A 220 14.19 6.58 9.34
N VAL A 221 13.53 5.43 9.46
CA VAL A 221 14.20 4.12 9.55
C VAL A 221 15.03 3.85 8.31
N PHE A 222 14.44 3.95 7.11
CA PHE A 222 15.15 3.67 5.86
C PHE A 222 16.27 4.68 5.58
N GLU A 223 16.08 5.96 5.91
CA GLU A 223 17.13 6.98 5.83
C GLU A 223 18.33 6.65 6.73
N GLU A 224 18.09 6.17 7.95
CA GLU A 224 19.15 5.89 8.93
C GLU A 224 19.91 4.59 8.63
N VAL A 225 19.22 3.55 8.16
CA VAL A 225 19.88 2.27 7.82
C VAL A 225 20.52 2.28 6.43
N SER A 226 20.19 3.25 5.59
CA SER A 226 20.78 3.41 4.26
C SER A 226 22.29 3.55 4.35
N SER A 227 23.01 2.65 3.66
CA SER A 227 24.47 2.69 3.64
C SER A 227 25.02 2.06 2.35
N PRO A 228 25.44 2.89 1.39
CA PRO A 228 26.02 2.41 0.15
C PRO A 228 27.21 1.45 0.35
N ASP A 229 28.05 1.70 1.34
CA ASP A 229 29.23 0.87 1.66
C ASP A 229 28.88 -0.52 2.23
N GLN A 230 27.61 -0.78 2.55
CA GLN A 230 27.13 -2.09 3.01
C GLN A 230 26.31 -2.83 1.96
N ILE A 231 26.19 -2.28 0.75
CA ILE A 231 25.52 -2.95 -0.35
C ILE A 231 26.53 -3.87 -1.02
N LEU A 232 26.21 -5.16 -1.09
CA LEU A 232 26.93 -6.09 -1.97
C LEU A 232 26.36 -5.94 -3.39
N SER A 233 27.14 -5.43 -4.34
CA SER A 233 26.78 -5.43 -5.76
C SER A 233 27.41 -6.63 -6.46
N HIS A 234 26.60 -7.52 -7.02
CA HIS A 234 27.05 -8.67 -7.76
C HIS A 234 26.83 -8.49 -9.26
N SER A 235 27.94 -8.40 -10.01
CA SER A 235 27.95 -8.47 -11.46
C SER A 235 27.93 -9.91 -11.93
N TRP A 236 26.99 -10.22 -12.81
CA TRP A 236 26.68 -11.58 -13.22
C TRP A 236 27.63 -12.13 -14.29
N THR A 237 27.99 -13.40 -14.15
CA THR A 237 28.55 -14.22 -15.24
C THR A 237 27.48 -15.17 -15.78
N LEU A 238 27.45 -15.42 -17.09
CA LEU A 238 26.50 -16.36 -17.69
C LEU A 238 26.69 -17.78 -17.09
N GLY A 239 25.59 -18.41 -16.65
CA GLY A 239 25.61 -19.72 -15.99
C GLY A 239 25.99 -19.69 -14.50
N GLU A 240 26.21 -18.51 -13.92
CA GLU A 240 26.40 -18.35 -12.49
C GLU A 240 25.08 -18.51 -11.73
N VAL A 241 25.17 -19.10 -10.54
CA VAL A 241 24.03 -19.34 -9.65
C VAL A 241 24.26 -18.60 -8.34
N VAL A 242 23.28 -17.84 -7.91
CA VAL A 242 23.29 -17.14 -6.62
C VAL A 242 22.10 -17.61 -5.81
N ILE A 243 22.34 -17.97 -4.55
CA ILE A 243 21.29 -18.30 -3.58
C ILE A 243 21.45 -17.39 -2.37
N TRP A 244 20.34 -16.91 -1.81
CA TRP A 244 20.35 -16.06 -0.63
C TRP A 244 19.34 -16.53 0.41
N ASP A 245 19.64 -16.21 1.66
CA ASP A 245 18.68 -16.23 2.75
C ASP A 245 17.72 -15.05 2.59
N ASN A 246 16.45 -15.34 2.33
CA ASN A 246 15.45 -14.33 2.01
C ASN A 246 14.84 -13.64 3.24
N LEU A 247 15.09 -14.18 4.45
CA LEU A 247 14.78 -13.47 5.70
C LEU A 247 15.86 -12.46 6.03
N GLU A 248 17.12 -12.84 5.84
CA GLU A 248 18.28 -12.01 6.19
C GLU A 248 18.56 -10.94 5.13
N LEU A 249 18.33 -11.21 3.85
CA LEU A 249 18.66 -10.28 2.78
C LEU A 249 17.45 -9.60 2.15
N GLN A 250 17.68 -8.34 1.78
CA GLN A 250 16.89 -7.61 0.81
C GLN A 250 17.71 -7.44 -0.46
N HIS A 251 17.05 -7.40 -1.61
CA HIS A 251 17.74 -7.26 -2.88
C HIS A 251 17.02 -6.33 -3.85
N LEU A 252 17.78 -5.83 -4.83
CA LEU A 252 17.27 -5.15 -6.02
C LEU A 252 18.06 -5.59 -7.24
N ALA A 253 17.43 -5.60 -8.42
CA ALA A 253 18.15 -5.73 -9.68
C ALA A 253 18.32 -4.34 -10.30
N ARG A 254 19.57 -3.95 -10.61
CA ARG A 254 19.84 -2.65 -11.23
C ARG A 254 19.32 -2.63 -12.64
N ALA A 255 18.61 -1.56 -12.96
CA ALA A 255 17.97 -1.34 -14.25
C ALA A 255 18.82 -0.47 -15.18
N ASP A 256 20.13 -0.75 -15.26
CA ASP A 256 21.15 0.08 -15.90
C ASP A 256 21.79 -0.57 -17.14
N TYR A 257 21.01 -1.38 -17.86
CA TYR A 257 21.47 -2.14 -19.02
C TYR A 257 20.55 -1.96 -20.23
N GLN A 258 21.10 -2.28 -21.40
CA GLN A 258 20.39 -2.35 -22.68
C GLN A 258 20.45 -3.78 -23.23
N GLY A 259 19.38 -4.22 -23.88
CA GLY A 259 19.26 -5.58 -24.42
C GLY A 259 18.48 -6.53 -23.52
N LEU A 260 18.48 -7.81 -23.91
CA LEU A 260 17.73 -8.86 -23.22
C LEU A 260 18.53 -9.40 -22.02
N ARG A 261 17.87 -9.46 -20.87
CA ARG A 261 18.31 -10.19 -19.68
C ARG A 261 17.26 -11.24 -19.34
N ARG A 262 17.70 -12.48 -19.12
CA ARG A 262 16.86 -13.60 -18.68
C ARG A 262 17.52 -14.30 -17.50
N MET A 263 16.79 -14.39 -16.41
CA MET A 263 17.20 -15.10 -15.21
C MET A 263 16.22 -16.22 -14.91
N TYR A 264 16.73 -17.35 -14.42
CA TYR A 264 15.95 -18.43 -13.85
C TYR A 264 15.86 -18.24 -12.35
N ARG A 265 14.63 -18.21 -11.82
CA ARG A 265 14.37 -18.02 -10.39
C ARG A 265 13.68 -19.23 -9.79
N LEU A 266 14.13 -19.63 -8.60
CA LEU A 266 13.45 -20.58 -7.73
C LEU A 266 13.38 -20.00 -6.32
N LEU A 267 12.31 -20.34 -5.59
CA LEU A 267 12.15 -19.96 -4.18
C LEU A 267 11.83 -21.23 -3.38
N ALA A 268 12.29 -21.29 -2.14
CA ALA A 268 11.93 -22.34 -1.19
C ALA A 268 11.07 -21.77 -0.06
N GLN A 269 9.95 -22.42 0.24
CA GLN A 269 9.19 -22.20 1.48
C GLN A 269 9.88 -22.91 2.62
N ASP A 270 9.97 -22.25 3.76
CA ASP A 270 10.30 -22.94 5.00
C ASP A 270 9.15 -23.93 5.33
N PRO A 271 9.42 -25.25 5.42
CA PRO A 271 8.41 -26.23 5.82
C PRO A 271 8.00 -26.09 7.30
N TYR A 272 8.76 -25.31 8.08
CA TYR A 272 8.60 -25.07 9.51
C TYR A 272 8.44 -23.60 9.88
N LEU A 273 8.17 -22.69 8.93
CA LEU A 273 7.68 -21.34 9.25
C LEU A 273 6.33 -21.50 9.97
N ARG A 274 6.44 -21.65 11.29
CA ARG A 274 5.34 -21.65 12.24
C ARG A 274 4.72 -20.28 12.09
N THR A 275 3.54 -20.23 11.48
CA THR A 275 2.63 -19.09 11.46
C THR A 275 2.56 -18.43 12.85
N GLU A 276 2.68 -19.22 13.91
CA GLU A 276 2.69 -18.80 15.30
C GLU A 276 3.96 -18.07 15.76
N ARG A 277 5.15 -18.31 15.18
CA ARG A 277 6.41 -17.71 15.70
C ARG A 277 6.54 -16.21 15.46
N TYR A 278 5.92 -15.69 14.40
CA TYR A 278 5.95 -14.26 14.09
C TYR A 278 4.60 -13.57 14.34
N VAL A 279 3.49 -14.31 14.31
CA VAL A 279 2.14 -13.80 14.60
C VAL A 279 1.75 -13.99 16.09
N GLY A 280 2.52 -14.74 16.89
CA GLY A 280 2.07 -15.28 18.17
C GLY A 280 3.10 -15.37 19.29
N GLU A 281 3.63 -14.22 19.74
CA GLU A 281 3.95 -14.02 21.17
C GLU A 281 3.22 -12.80 21.78
N THR A 282 2.64 -11.91 20.97
CA THR A 282 1.98 -10.68 21.46
C THR A 282 0.46 -10.78 21.65
N GLY A 283 -0.18 -11.93 21.35
CA GLY A 283 -1.64 -12.07 21.49
C GLY A 283 -2.47 -11.29 20.46
N GLN A 284 -1.83 -10.76 19.40
CA GLN A 284 -2.44 -9.82 18.46
C GLN A 284 -3.00 -10.46 17.19
N VAL A 285 -3.32 -11.77 17.17
CA VAL A 285 -3.82 -12.42 15.94
C VAL A 285 -5.14 -11.80 15.44
N GLU A 286 -6.07 -11.50 16.35
CA GLU A 286 -7.34 -10.85 15.99
C GLU A 286 -7.19 -9.37 15.67
N GLU A 287 -6.22 -8.69 16.30
CA GLU A 287 -5.86 -7.32 15.96
C GLU A 287 -5.19 -7.26 14.58
N ALA A 288 -4.31 -8.20 14.27
CA ALA A 288 -3.69 -8.37 12.97
C ALA A 288 -4.74 -8.67 11.88
N LYS A 289 -5.73 -9.54 12.15
CA LYS A 289 -6.86 -9.75 11.22
C LYS A 289 -7.67 -8.48 10.99
N ARG A 290 -8.02 -7.74 12.06
CA ARG A 290 -8.71 -6.45 11.95
C ARG A 290 -7.88 -5.41 11.18
N ASN A 291 -6.56 -5.41 11.34
CA ASN A 291 -5.66 -4.49 10.67
C ASN A 291 -5.42 -4.87 9.20
N ILE A 292 -5.35 -6.17 8.89
CA ILE A 292 -5.37 -6.68 7.52
C ILE A 292 -6.70 -6.33 6.87
N GLU A 293 -7.84 -6.50 7.55
CA GLU A 293 -9.14 -6.05 7.05
C GLU A 293 -9.19 -4.53 6.89
N TYR A 294 -8.63 -3.74 7.81
CA TYR A 294 -8.53 -2.28 7.67
C TYR A 294 -7.69 -1.91 6.45
N TYR A 295 -6.54 -2.56 6.23
CA TYR A 295 -5.68 -2.33 5.07
C TYR A 295 -6.29 -2.82 3.76
N LEU A 296 -6.89 -4.00 3.75
CA LEU A 296 -7.59 -4.52 2.58
C LEU A 296 -8.84 -3.70 2.27
N LYS A 297 -9.63 -3.29 3.27
CA LYS A 297 -10.76 -2.34 3.05
C LYS A 297 -10.24 -0.97 2.62
N ARG A 298 -9.06 -0.54 3.07
CA ARG A 298 -8.40 0.68 2.60
C ARG A 298 -7.97 0.58 1.15
N ASP A 299 -7.40 -0.55 0.72
CA ASP A 299 -6.94 -0.78 -0.65
C ASP A 299 -8.07 -1.18 -1.61
N ASP A 300 -9.14 -1.80 -1.11
CA ASP A 300 -10.37 -2.13 -1.85
C ASP A 300 -11.28 -0.88 -1.94
N ASN A 301 -11.28 -0.01 -0.92
CA ASN A 301 -11.82 1.33 -1.06
C ASN A 301 -10.94 2.13 -2.03
N ARG A 302 -9.61 2.21 -1.87
CA ARG A 302 -8.74 3.04 -2.72
C ARG A 302 -8.66 2.56 -4.16
N ALA A 303 -8.51 1.26 -4.41
CA ALA A 303 -8.47 0.71 -5.76
C ALA A 303 -9.86 0.48 -6.36
N GLY A 304 -10.87 0.21 -5.53
CA GLY A 304 -12.26 0.40 -5.91
C GLY A 304 -12.44 1.83 -6.40
N TYR A 305 -11.94 2.85 -5.69
CA TYR A 305 -12.01 4.25 -6.10
C TYR A 305 -11.10 4.61 -7.29
N GLU A 306 -9.95 3.98 -7.51
CA GLU A 306 -9.04 4.23 -8.65
C GLU A 306 -9.54 3.54 -9.94
N GLU A 307 -10.04 2.30 -9.89
CA GLU A 307 -10.70 1.63 -11.03
C GLU A 307 -12.11 2.20 -11.27
N TRP A 308 -12.86 2.49 -10.21
CA TRP A 308 -14.17 3.13 -10.33
C TRP A 308 -13.97 4.57 -10.79
N ALA A 309 -12.99 5.38 -10.41
CA ALA A 309 -12.82 6.75 -10.96
C ALA A 309 -12.71 6.80 -12.50
N VAL A 310 -12.13 5.76 -13.13
CA VAL A 310 -12.02 5.64 -14.59
C VAL A 310 -13.34 5.21 -15.25
N ARG A 311 -14.21 4.47 -14.52
CA ARG A 311 -15.50 3.96 -15.00
C ARG A 311 -16.73 4.54 -14.30
N TYR A 312 -16.56 5.44 -13.34
CA TYR A 312 -17.58 5.92 -12.40
C TYR A 312 -18.66 6.63 -13.19
N GLU A 313 -18.26 7.41 -14.18
CA GLU A 313 -19.18 8.05 -15.11
C GLU A 313 -19.93 7.05 -16.00
N HIS A 314 -19.34 5.90 -16.35
CA HIS A 314 -20.02 4.86 -17.12
C HIS A 314 -20.99 4.05 -16.25
N ASP A 315 -20.58 3.68 -15.04
CA ASP A 315 -21.34 2.83 -14.12
C ASP A 315 -22.46 3.62 -13.41
N VAL A 316 -22.24 4.89 -13.03
CA VAL A 316 -23.30 5.79 -12.49
C VAL A 316 -24.38 6.10 -13.53
N ASN A 317 -23.97 6.36 -14.79
CA ASN A 317 -24.91 6.62 -15.87
C ASN A 317 -25.63 5.35 -16.35
N GLN A 318 -25.03 4.16 -16.22
CA GLN A 318 -25.69 2.87 -16.54
C GLN A 318 -26.56 2.33 -15.40
N ALA A 319 -26.24 2.62 -14.13
CA ALA A 319 -26.99 2.16 -12.96
C ALA A 319 -28.17 3.08 -12.56
N GLY A 320 -28.30 4.27 -13.15
CA GLY A 320 -29.39 5.21 -12.82
C GLY A 320 -29.17 5.98 -11.49
N TYR A 321 -27.93 6.09 -11.04
CA TYR A 321 -27.57 6.78 -9.80
C TYR A 321 -27.58 8.31 -10.01
N ASN A 322 -28.73 8.95 -9.70
CA ASN A 322 -28.99 10.36 -9.98
C ASN A 322 -28.77 11.32 -8.79
N ILE A 323 -28.24 10.84 -7.67
CA ILE A 323 -28.16 11.60 -6.40
C ILE A 323 -27.41 12.93 -6.54
N PRO A 324 -26.20 12.98 -7.16
CA PRO A 324 -25.47 14.24 -7.34
C PRO A 324 -26.28 15.27 -8.14
N ARG A 325 -26.97 14.83 -9.20
CA ARG A 325 -27.77 15.71 -10.07
C ARG A 325 -28.98 16.27 -9.32
N THR A 326 -29.75 15.40 -8.65
CA THR A 326 -30.94 15.81 -7.91
C THR A 326 -30.57 16.77 -6.77
N ALA A 327 -29.52 16.48 -6.00
CA ALA A 327 -29.10 17.35 -4.90
C ALA A 327 -28.60 18.72 -5.39
N THR A 328 -27.85 18.76 -6.49
CA THR A 328 -27.34 20.01 -7.05
C THR A 328 -28.43 20.84 -7.75
N ASP A 329 -29.42 20.20 -8.39
CA ASP A 329 -30.62 20.86 -8.90
C ASP A 329 -31.44 21.49 -7.77
N ILE A 330 -31.64 20.77 -6.67
CA ILE A 330 -32.34 21.27 -5.48
C ILE A 330 -31.58 22.46 -4.88
N LEU A 331 -30.25 22.37 -4.75
CA LEU A 331 -29.44 23.49 -4.26
C LEU A 331 -29.62 24.72 -5.16
N ALA A 332 -29.49 24.55 -6.47
CA ALA A 332 -29.60 25.65 -7.42
C ALA A 332 -30.97 26.32 -7.38
N GLN A 333 -32.05 25.54 -7.25
CA GLN A 333 -33.41 26.08 -7.06
C GLN A 333 -33.53 26.98 -5.82
N HIS A 334 -32.86 26.61 -4.72
CA HIS A 334 -32.90 27.40 -3.48
C HIS A 334 -31.96 28.62 -3.50
N LEU A 335 -30.84 28.53 -4.22
CA LEU A 335 -29.93 29.67 -4.44
C LEU A 335 -30.51 30.69 -5.44
N GLY A 336 -31.37 30.24 -6.36
CA GLY A 336 -31.97 30.99 -7.46
C GLY A 336 -32.99 32.09 -7.11
N ALA A 337 -32.99 32.63 -5.88
CA ALA A 337 -33.80 33.79 -5.48
C ALA A 337 -33.01 34.91 -4.78
N GLN A 338 -31.69 34.76 -4.59
CA GLN A 338 -30.84 35.78 -3.94
C GLN A 338 -29.98 36.52 -4.98
N SER A 339 -30.61 37.42 -5.72
CA SER A 339 -29.96 38.32 -6.67
C SER A 339 -29.35 39.52 -5.92
N ASN A 340 -28.17 39.35 -5.31
CA ASN A 340 -27.36 40.47 -4.85
C ASN A 340 -25.87 40.25 -5.19
N GLY A 341 -25.54 40.45 -6.46
CA GLY A 341 -24.26 41.02 -6.92
C GLY A 341 -23.00 40.15 -6.92
N SER A 342 -22.96 38.98 -6.29
CA SER A 342 -21.76 38.11 -6.30
C SER A 342 -22.09 36.62 -6.35
N ALA A 343 -21.29 35.83 -7.07
CA ALA A 343 -21.49 34.39 -7.21
C ALA A 343 -21.34 33.69 -5.84
N PRO A 344 -22.30 32.85 -5.41
CA PRO A 344 -22.30 32.25 -4.08
C PRO A 344 -21.08 31.36 -3.88
N ARG A 345 -20.39 31.47 -2.74
CA ARG A 345 -19.26 30.60 -2.38
C ARG A 345 -19.80 29.25 -1.92
N ILE A 346 -19.43 28.17 -2.60
CA ILE A 346 -19.89 26.81 -2.30
C ILE A 346 -18.71 25.96 -1.84
N LEU A 347 -18.89 25.20 -0.76
CA LEU A 347 -17.94 24.15 -0.36
C LEU A 347 -18.54 22.77 -0.69
N ASP A 348 -17.78 21.94 -1.37
CA ASP A 348 -18.14 20.56 -1.68
C ASP A 348 -17.33 19.61 -0.80
N VAL A 349 -17.98 19.01 0.21
CA VAL A 349 -17.40 18.10 1.20
C VAL A 349 -17.57 16.66 0.74
N GLY A 350 -16.46 15.93 0.63
CA GLY A 350 -16.44 14.65 -0.07
C GLY A 350 -16.57 14.86 -1.57
N ALA A 351 -15.85 15.85 -2.11
CA ALA A 351 -15.97 16.29 -3.51
C ALA A 351 -15.68 15.18 -4.54
N GLY A 352 -14.89 14.16 -4.17
CA GLY A 352 -14.48 13.09 -5.06
C GLY A 352 -13.81 13.63 -6.33
N THR A 353 -14.18 13.09 -7.49
CA THR A 353 -13.70 13.54 -8.80
C THR A 353 -14.40 14.83 -9.30
N GLY A 354 -15.28 15.41 -8.50
CA GLY A 354 -15.94 16.68 -8.77
C GLY A 354 -17.25 16.64 -9.57
N LEU A 355 -18.05 15.58 -9.42
CA LEU A 355 -19.33 15.49 -10.14
C LEU A 355 -20.33 16.59 -9.75
N ASN A 356 -20.40 16.96 -8.47
CA ASN A 356 -21.30 18.01 -8.00
C ASN A 356 -20.94 19.35 -8.67
N ALA A 357 -19.66 19.74 -8.64
CA ALA A 357 -19.17 20.94 -9.31
C ALA A 357 -19.42 20.91 -10.81
N LEU A 358 -19.13 19.79 -11.48
CA LEU A 358 -19.35 19.66 -12.92
C LEU A 358 -20.82 19.90 -13.30
N HIS A 359 -21.76 19.36 -12.52
CA HIS A 359 -23.20 19.55 -12.77
C HIS A 359 -23.65 20.99 -12.49
N LEU A 360 -23.21 21.57 -11.37
CA LEU A 360 -23.52 22.95 -10.98
C LEU A 360 -23.00 23.96 -12.02
N MET A 361 -21.76 23.78 -12.48
CA MET A 361 -21.15 24.67 -13.48
C MET A 361 -21.86 24.55 -14.84
N ARG A 362 -22.18 23.33 -15.28
CA ARG A 362 -22.77 23.11 -16.62
C ARG A 362 -24.24 23.49 -16.73
N ASN A 363 -25.02 23.28 -15.66
CA ASN A 363 -26.48 23.41 -15.74
C ASN A 363 -27.03 24.63 -15.00
N HIS A 364 -26.28 25.19 -14.04
CA HIS A 364 -26.76 26.26 -13.16
C HIS A 364 -25.85 27.49 -13.09
N ASP A 365 -24.76 27.51 -13.86
CA ASP A 365 -23.77 28.61 -13.91
C ASP A 365 -23.17 28.97 -12.53
N LEU A 366 -23.10 27.98 -11.64
CA LEU A 366 -22.50 28.10 -10.32
C LEU A 366 -21.06 27.61 -10.40
N THR A 367 -20.10 28.53 -10.30
CA THR A 367 -18.67 28.29 -10.60
C THR A 367 -17.73 28.59 -9.43
N ASN A 368 -18.24 29.19 -8.35
CA ASN A 368 -17.43 29.64 -7.22
C ASN A 368 -17.34 28.55 -6.13
N LEU A 369 -16.73 27.41 -6.48
CA LEU A 369 -16.66 26.22 -5.62
C LEU A 369 -15.26 25.97 -5.05
N GLU A 370 -15.21 25.43 -3.84
CA GLU A 370 -14.02 24.81 -3.24
C GLU A 370 -14.30 23.33 -2.95
N ALA A 371 -13.29 22.49 -3.10
CA ALA A 371 -13.39 21.07 -2.81
C ALA A 371 -12.70 20.74 -1.47
N MET A 372 -13.32 19.88 -0.68
CA MET A 372 -12.70 19.23 0.47
C MET A 372 -12.88 17.73 0.36
N ASP A 373 -11.79 16.98 0.40
CA ASP A 373 -11.81 15.51 0.34
C ASP A 373 -10.57 14.93 1.01
N ILE A 374 -10.70 13.75 1.63
CA ILE A 374 -9.58 13.07 2.26
C ILE A 374 -8.60 12.50 1.23
N SER A 375 -9.08 12.24 0.01
CA SER A 375 -8.31 11.61 -1.06
C SER A 375 -7.60 12.64 -1.94
N THR A 376 -6.27 12.67 -1.82
CA THR A 376 -5.40 13.43 -2.73
C THR A 376 -5.57 13.03 -4.20
N GLY A 377 -5.85 11.76 -4.48
CA GLY A 377 -6.08 11.25 -5.85
C GLY A 377 -7.40 11.73 -6.46
N MET A 378 -8.47 11.76 -5.67
CA MET A 378 -9.77 12.29 -6.11
C MET A 378 -9.68 13.78 -6.43
N LEU A 379 -9.03 14.55 -5.54
CA LEU A 379 -8.80 15.97 -5.76
C LEU A 379 -7.84 16.23 -6.93
N PHE A 380 -6.91 15.31 -7.22
CA PHE A 380 -6.07 15.40 -8.42
C PHE A 380 -6.91 15.31 -9.70
N GLU A 381 -7.87 14.38 -9.76
CA GLU A 381 -8.79 14.27 -10.90
C GLU A 381 -9.70 15.49 -11.05
N ALA A 382 -10.25 15.97 -9.93
CA ALA A 382 -11.02 17.22 -9.91
C ALA A 382 -10.18 18.42 -10.37
N ARG A 383 -8.91 18.49 -9.95
CA ARG A 383 -7.95 19.54 -10.32
C ARG A 383 -7.60 19.49 -11.80
N ARG A 384 -7.43 18.30 -12.39
CA ARG A 384 -7.19 18.13 -13.83
C ARG A 384 -8.32 18.70 -14.70
N ARG A 385 -9.54 18.75 -14.14
CA ARG A 385 -10.74 19.29 -14.79
C ARG A 385 -11.01 20.76 -14.47
N GLU A 386 -10.16 21.38 -13.64
CA GLU A 386 -10.25 22.79 -13.24
C GLU A 386 -11.62 23.18 -12.64
N LEU A 387 -12.22 22.30 -11.85
CA LEU A 387 -13.61 22.46 -11.36
C LEU A 387 -13.76 23.35 -10.13
N TYR A 388 -12.69 23.49 -9.34
CA TYR A 388 -12.71 24.22 -8.07
C TYR A 388 -11.60 25.26 -8.02
N ARG A 389 -11.84 26.36 -7.29
CA ARG A 389 -10.84 27.42 -7.06
C ARG A 389 -9.80 27.05 -6.00
N ALA A 390 -10.15 26.15 -5.09
CA ALA A 390 -9.29 25.68 -4.01
C ALA A 390 -9.63 24.22 -3.69
N TYR A 391 -8.62 23.49 -3.18
CA TYR A 391 -8.68 22.06 -2.91
C TYR A 391 -8.07 21.83 -1.53
N HIS A 392 -8.87 21.31 -0.60
CA HIS A 392 -8.51 21.06 0.78
C HIS A 392 -8.43 19.56 1.00
N VAL A 393 -7.22 19.04 1.27
CA VAL A 393 -7.03 17.61 1.56
C VAL A 393 -7.27 17.41 3.05
N GLU A 394 -8.51 17.10 3.43
CA GLU A 394 -8.94 17.11 4.83
C GLU A 394 -9.92 15.98 5.12
N ASP A 395 -9.89 15.48 6.35
CA ASP A 395 -10.81 14.46 6.84
C ASP A 395 -12.09 15.12 7.37
N ALA A 396 -13.21 14.91 6.68
CA ALA A 396 -14.52 15.44 7.09
C ALA A 396 -15.03 14.84 8.41
N ASN A 397 -14.36 13.83 8.96
CA ASN A 397 -14.60 13.31 10.31
C ASN A 397 -13.83 14.09 11.40
N LYS A 398 -13.13 15.16 11.04
CA LYS A 398 -12.45 16.11 11.94
C LYS A 398 -13.04 17.52 11.78
N PRO A 399 -12.77 18.45 12.73
CA PRO A 399 -13.13 19.85 12.55
C PRO A 399 -12.59 20.41 11.23
N PHE A 400 -13.43 21.10 10.48
CA PHE A 400 -13.05 21.67 9.19
C PHE A 400 -12.07 22.83 9.40
N PRO A 401 -10.99 22.94 8.61
CA PRO A 401 -10.01 24.01 8.79
C PRO A 401 -10.56 25.40 8.43
N MET A 402 -11.72 25.47 7.77
CA MET A 402 -12.35 26.72 7.38
C MET A 402 -12.92 27.47 8.60
N SER A 403 -12.81 28.80 8.56
CA SER A 403 -13.44 29.63 9.58
C SER A 403 -14.96 29.57 9.48
N SER A 404 -15.64 29.88 10.58
CA SER A 404 -17.09 29.93 10.63
C SER A 404 -17.67 30.97 9.65
N CYS A 405 -18.87 30.69 9.11
CA CYS A 405 -19.63 31.64 8.28
C CYS A 405 -18.92 32.08 6.97
N GLN A 406 -18.19 31.20 6.29
CA GLN A 406 -17.47 31.52 5.06
C GLN A 406 -18.22 31.22 3.76
N TYR A 407 -19.14 30.24 3.76
CA TYR A 407 -19.79 29.73 2.55
C TYR A 407 -21.27 30.06 2.50
N ASP A 408 -21.79 30.38 1.31
CA ASP A 408 -23.21 30.59 1.08
C ASP A 408 -23.96 29.25 1.00
N ALA A 409 -23.27 28.19 0.56
CA ALA A 409 -23.76 26.83 0.66
C ALA A 409 -22.65 25.80 0.90
N VAL A 410 -23.00 24.68 1.54
CA VAL A 410 -22.15 23.49 1.70
C VAL A 410 -22.89 22.28 1.14
N LEU A 411 -22.20 21.49 0.33
CA LEU A 411 -22.66 20.17 -0.12
C LEU A 411 -21.92 19.09 0.67
N CYS A 412 -22.64 18.07 1.13
CA CYS A 412 -22.08 16.78 1.51
C CYS A 412 -22.95 15.69 0.87
N VAL A 413 -22.71 15.46 -0.41
CA VAL A 413 -23.58 14.66 -1.28
C VAL A 413 -22.80 13.46 -1.80
N GLY A 414 -23.28 12.26 -1.45
CA GLY A 414 -22.68 10.99 -1.89
C GLY A 414 -21.52 10.48 -1.02
N GLY A 415 -21.18 11.20 0.05
CA GLY A 415 -20.13 10.82 1.00
C GLY A 415 -20.60 10.44 2.42
N LEU A 416 -21.85 10.72 2.78
CA LEU A 416 -22.38 10.40 4.10
C LEU A 416 -22.75 8.91 4.18
N ALA A 417 -21.81 8.13 4.72
CA ALA A 417 -21.99 6.74 5.12
C ALA A 417 -21.06 6.45 6.30
N ALA A 418 -21.44 5.55 7.22
CA ALA A 418 -20.63 5.25 8.41
C ALA A 418 -19.21 4.76 8.07
N SER A 419 -19.03 4.23 6.87
CA SER A 419 -17.75 3.80 6.29
C SER A 419 -16.92 4.91 5.62
N GLN A 420 -17.48 6.11 5.44
CA GLN A 420 -16.87 7.25 4.72
C GLN A 420 -16.89 8.53 5.59
N ILE A 421 -18.00 9.26 5.61
CA ILE A 421 -18.21 10.47 6.40
C ILE A 421 -19.32 10.22 7.42
N ARG A 422 -18.97 10.27 8.72
CA ARG A 422 -19.90 10.10 9.85
C ARG A 422 -20.75 11.34 10.05
N ALA A 423 -21.86 11.22 10.79
CA ALA A 423 -22.77 12.35 11.02
C ALA A 423 -22.09 13.48 11.82
N GLN A 424 -21.32 13.12 12.86
CA GLN A 424 -20.50 14.04 13.64
C GLN A 424 -19.00 13.79 13.36
N PRO A 425 -18.18 14.85 13.24
CA PRO A 425 -18.55 16.28 13.31
C PRO A 425 -19.07 16.86 11.98
N ALA A 426 -19.14 16.07 10.91
CA ALA A 426 -19.33 16.58 9.55
C ALA A 426 -20.55 17.51 9.38
N ILE A 427 -21.74 17.11 9.84
CA ILE A 427 -22.96 17.92 9.65
C ILE A 427 -22.87 19.21 10.49
N SER A 428 -22.42 19.12 11.75
CA SER A 428 -22.24 20.29 12.60
C SER A 428 -21.21 21.27 12.05
N GLU A 429 -20.12 20.76 11.46
CA GLU A 429 -19.08 21.59 10.85
C GLU A 429 -19.55 22.21 9.54
N SER A 430 -20.32 21.49 8.72
CA SER A 430 -20.98 22.04 7.54
C SER A 430 -21.88 23.23 7.91
N ILE A 431 -22.65 23.15 9.01
CA ILE A 431 -23.45 24.27 9.51
C ILE A 431 -22.54 25.41 10.04
N ARG A 432 -21.49 25.07 10.79
CA ARG A 432 -20.55 26.06 11.35
C ARG A 432 -19.91 26.92 10.26
N VAL A 433 -19.45 26.32 9.17
CA VAL A 433 -18.77 27.05 8.07
C VAL A 433 -19.74 27.75 7.11
N THR A 434 -21.02 27.40 7.11
CA THR A 434 -22.06 28.02 6.26
C THR A 434 -22.56 29.33 6.86
N LYS A 435 -22.67 30.44 6.13
CA LYS A 435 -23.21 31.71 6.64
C LYS A 435 -24.61 31.53 7.24
N GLU A 436 -24.98 32.38 8.19
CA GLU A 436 -26.36 32.42 8.68
C GLU A 436 -27.34 32.67 7.52
N GLY A 437 -28.41 31.88 7.45
CA GLY A 437 -29.34 31.87 6.32
C GLY A 437 -28.86 31.09 5.09
N GLY A 438 -27.58 30.68 5.04
CA GLY A 438 -26.99 29.83 4.01
C GLY A 438 -27.46 28.39 4.10
N LEU A 439 -27.16 27.60 3.06
CA LEU A 439 -27.73 26.26 2.86
C LEU A 439 -26.72 25.14 3.07
N VAL A 440 -27.14 24.04 3.67
CA VAL A 440 -26.38 22.79 3.74
C VAL A 440 -27.21 21.70 3.09
N VAL A 441 -26.68 21.06 2.04
CA VAL A 441 -27.37 19.98 1.33
C VAL A 441 -26.66 18.67 1.60
N LEU A 442 -27.41 17.71 2.13
CA LEU A 442 -26.92 16.41 2.58
C LEU A 442 -27.64 15.33 1.80
N SER A 443 -26.94 14.29 1.35
CA SER A 443 -27.58 13.06 0.87
C SER A 443 -27.13 11.85 1.67
N MET A 444 -28.08 10.99 2.03
CA MET A 444 -27.85 9.80 2.86
C MET A 444 -28.84 8.69 2.51
N ARG A 445 -28.62 7.48 3.03
CA ARG A 445 -29.61 6.40 2.97
C ARG A 445 -30.64 6.59 4.08
N GLU A 446 -31.91 6.33 3.78
CA GLU A 446 -33.01 6.51 4.74
C GLU A 446 -32.88 5.56 5.95
N ALA A 447 -32.25 4.40 5.76
CA ALA A 447 -32.02 3.42 6.82
C ALA A 447 -30.97 3.87 7.87
N ASP A 448 -30.13 4.86 7.54
CA ASP A 448 -29.02 5.27 8.40
C ASP A 448 -29.48 6.30 9.44
N SER A 449 -30.05 5.79 10.54
CA SER A 449 -30.65 6.62 11.58
C SER A 449 -29.70 7.63 12.25
N GLU A 450 -28.38 7.43 12.19
CA GLU A 450 -27.37 8.32 12.77
C GLU A 450 -27.50 9.76 12.23
N TYR A 451 -27.59 9.91 10.91
CA TYR A 451 -27.65 11.22 10.27
C TYR A 451 -28.95 11.96 10.57
N ILE A 452 -30.07 11.25 10.54
CA ILE A 452 -31.39 11.80 10.87
C ILE A 452 -31.41 12.25 12.33
N ASN A 453 -30.81 11.48 13.24
CA ASN A 453 -30.72 11.85 14.65
C ASN A 453 -29.86 13.09 14.85
N GLU A 454 -28.74 13.21 14.12
CA GLU A 454 -27.90 14.40 14.18
C GLU A 454 -28.60 15.66 13.65
N ILE A 455 -29.30 15.55 12.52
CA ILE A 455 -30.12 16.65 11.99
C ILE A 455 -31.17 17.08 13.03
N ARG A 456 -31.90 16.13 13.62
CA ARG A 456 -32.90 16.43 14.66
C ARG A 456 -32.28 17.12 15.87
N ARG A 457 -31.09 16.68 16.30
CA ARG A 457 -30.36 17.30 17.41
C ARG A 457 -30.01 18.77 17.11
N LEU A 458 -29.51 19.05 15.91
CA LEU A 458 -29.13 20.39 15.48
C LEU A 458 -30.34 21.32 15.28
N VAL A 459 -31.46 20.78 14.79
CA VAL A 459 -32.73 21.52 14.69
C VAL A 459 -33.30 21.84 16.07
N ALA A 460 -33.27 20.87 16.99
CA ALA A 460 -33.71 21.09 18.37
C ALA A 460 -32.83 22.11 19.10
N ALA A 461 -31.55 22.19 18.76
CA ALA A 461 -30.62 23.20 19.26
C ALA A 461 -30.81 24.59 18.61
N GLY A 462 -31.67 24.73 17.61
CA GLY A 462 -31.92 26.02 16.93
C GLY A 462 -30.80 26.49 16.01
N VAL A 463 -29.78 25.66 15.75
CA VAL A 463 -28.63 26.02 14.89
C VAL A 463 -28.86 25.66 13.42
N ALA A 464 -29.93 24.93 13.11
CA ALA A 464 -30.37 24.65 11.75
C ALA A 464 -31.89 24.50 11.64
N GLU A 465 -32.42 24.73 10.44
CA GLU A 465 -33.83 24.50 10.08
C GLU A 465 -33.88 23.57 8.86
N VAL A 466 -34.79 22.58 8.83
CA VAL A 466 -35.03 21.77 7.64
C VAL A 466 -35.91 22.56 6.66
N VAL A 467 -35.33 22.95 5.52
CA VAL A 467 -36.03 23.68 4.45
C VAL A 467 -36.77 22.73 3.52
N GLN A 468 -36.13 21.61 3.18
CA GLN A 468 -36.70 20.60 2.31
C GLN A 468 -36.15 19.21 2.65
N GLU A 469 -37.02 18.22 2.55
CA GLU A 469 -36.68 16.80 2.53
C GLU A 469 -37.18 16.21 1.21
N HIS A 470 -36.34 15.42 0.55
CA HIS A 470 -36.68 14.75 -0.70
C HIS A 470 -36.21 13.30 -0.66
N SER A 471 -37.17 12.37 -0.60
CA SER A 471 -36.89 10.93 -0.62
C SER A 471 -37.14 10.34 -2.00
N PHE A 472 -36.27 9.43 -2.42
CA PHE A 472 -36.39 8.71 -3.68
C PHE A 472 -35.74 7.32 -3.60
N VAL A 473 -36.10 6.44 -4.52
CA VAL A 473 -35.52 5.10 -4.61
C VAL A 473 -34.44 5.11 -5.69
N GLY A 474 -33.20 4.90 -5.28
CA GLY A 474 -32.05 4.68 -6.17
C GLY A 474 -31.82 3.20 -6.43
N ILE A 475 -31.00 2.90 -7.45
CA ILE A 475 -30.47 1.56 -7.68
C ILE A 475 -28.96 1.61 -7.41
N GLU A 476 -28.50 0.81 -6.45
CA GLU A 476 -27.08 0.59 -6.18
C GLU A 476 -26.80 -0.91 -6.29
N SER A 477 -25.81 -1.30 -7.08
CA SER A 477 -25.41 -2.73 -7.21
C SER A 477 -26.56 -3.70 -7.53
N ASN A 478 -27.55 -3.25 -8.33
CA ASN A 478 -28.80 -3.95 -8.67
C ASN A 478 -29.83 -4.11 -7.51
N GLU A 479 -29.63 -3.43 -6.39
CA GLU A 479 -30.59 -3.38 -5.28
C GLU A 479 -31.29 -2.01 -5.22
N LYS A 480 -32.58 -2.02 -4.85
CA LYS A 480 -33.35 -0.78 -4.64
C LYS A 480 -33.06 -0.25 -3.24
N ILE A 481 -32.51 0.95 -3.16
CA ILE A 481 -32.17 1.61 -1.90
C ILE A 481 -32.96 2.92 -1.79
N CYS A 482 -33.56 3.16 -0.63
CA CYS A 482 -34.22 4.44 -0.34
C CYS A 482 -33.18 5.46 0.13
N HIS A 483 -33.12 6.59 -0.56
CA HIS A 483 -32.27 7.73 -0.24
C HIS A 483 -33.11 8.92 0.18
N CYS A 484 -32.54 9.78 1.00
CA CYS A 484 -33.08 11.08 1.32
C CYS A 484 -32.04 12.18 1.11
N ILE A 485 -32.51 13.31 0.57
CA ILE A 485 -31.76 14.56 0.50
C ILE A 485 -32.40 15.54 1.47
N PHE A 486 -31.58 16.10 2.36
CA PHE A 486 -31.97 17.17 3.27
C PHE A 486 -31.34 18.48 2.80
N VAL A 487 -32.16 19.53 2.72
CA VAL A 487 -31.71 20.91 2.61
C VAL A 487 -31.94 21.57 3.96
N LEU A 488 -30.85 21.91 4.62
CA LEU A 488 -30.86 22.64 5.88
C LEU A 488 -30.53 24.11 5.64
N ARG A 489 -31.10 24.99 6.44
CA ARG A 489 -30.68 26.39 6.56
C ARG A 489 -29.92 26.55 7.86
N ALA A 490 -28.73 27.15 7.81
CA ALA A 490 -27.96 27.45 9.01
C ALA A 490 -28.61 28.61 9.79
N CYS A 491 -28.84 28.42 11.08
CA CYS A 491 -29.49 29.36 12.00
C CYS A 491 -28.54 29.74 13.16
N GLY A 492 -28.99 30.64 14.05
CA GLY A 492 -28.21 31.23 15.16
C GLY A 492 -27.18 30.30 15.80
N LYS A 493 -25.92 30.73 15.84
CA LYS A 493 -24.73 29.86 16.05
C LYS A 493 -24.10 29.97 17.45
N GLU A 494 -24.77 30.62 18.38
CA GLU A 494 -24.21 30.97 19.69
C GLU A 494 -23.84 29.72 20.53
N ASP A 495 -24.45 28.56 20.27
CA ASP A 495 -24.24 27.33 21.03
C ASP A 495 -23.25 26.31 20.42
N LEU A 496 -22.68 26.55 19.23
CA LEU A 496 -21.73 25.61 18.59
C LEU A 496 -20.29 25.69 19.16
N VAL A 497 -20.00 26.64 20.05
CA VAL A 497 -18.63 26.97 20.49
C VAL A 497 -18.16 26.17 21.72
N VAL A 498 -19.01 25.40 22.39
CA VAL A 498 -18.64 24.74 23.66
C VAL A 498 -18.46 23.23 23.48
N CYS A 499 -17.25 22.81 23.11
CA CYS A 499 -16.66 21.49 23.43
C CYS A 499 -15.18 21.44 22.98
N GLN A 500 -14.35 22.40 23.39
CA GLN A 500 -12.90 22.18 23.50
C GLN A 500 -12.59 21.99 24.99
N GLY A 501 -12.42 20.73 25.40
CA GLY A 501 -11.96 20.39 26.73
C GLY A 501 -10.50 20.81 26.89
N ASN A 502 -10.28 21.82 27.72
CA ASN A 502 -9.00 22.03 28.39
C ASN A 502 -8.87 20.95 29.47
N ASP A 503 -8.01 19.98 29.27
CA ASP A 503 -7.42 19.20 30.36
C ASP A 503 -6.01 19.77 30.63
N ASP A 504 -5.98 20.85 31.41
CA ASP A 504 -4.85 21.19 32.27
C ASP A 504 -5.28 20.80 33.70
N GLY A 505 -4.70 19.71 34.20
CA GLY A 505 -4.88 19.18 35.56
C GLY A 505 -3.81 18.16 35.91
#